data_AF-A0A424PKA9-F1
#
_entry.id   AF-A0A424PKA9-F1
#
_cell.length_a   1.000
_cell.length_b   1.000
_cell.length_c   1.000
_cell.angle_alpha   90.00
_cell.angle_beta   90.00
_cell.angle_gamma   90.00
#
_symmetry.space_group_name_H-M   'P 1'
#
loop_
_entity.id
_entity.type
_entity.pdbx_description
1 polymer ?
#
loop_
_entity_poly.entity_id
_entity_poly.type
_entity_poly.pdbx_seq_one_letter_code
_entity_poly.pdbx_strand_id
1 'polypeptide(L)'
;MLSTIGTLFVSASLFITGGHLLSTDLKLHHYADDDYKNILLIKNKATTTKNCTKHSMLEDIKKVKSFRNNPDGGEMVTTYKVTKAKDHNPEALPKS
;
A
#
# COMPACT_ATOMS: atom_id res chain seq x y z
N MET A 1 -25.04 3.66 15.84
CA MET A 1 -24.63 3.66 14.42
C MET A 1 -23.24 4.29 14.35
N LEU A 2 -22.17 3.49 14.41
CA LEU A 2 -20.79 3.96 14.66
C LEU A 2 -19.82 3.74 13.47
N SER A 3 -20.32 3.30 12.32
CA SER A 3 -19.46 2.77 11.23
C SER A 3 -19.11 3.77 10.13
N THR A 4 -19.63 5.00 10.17
CA THR A 4 -19.51 5.94 9.03
C THR A 4 -18.21 6.73 8.97
N ILE A 5 -17.46 6.82 10.07
CA ILE A 5 -16.23 7.64 10.13
C ILE A 5 -15.04 6.92 9.46
N GLY A 6 -14.95 5.59 9.58
CA GLY A 6 -13.86 4.81 8.97
C GLY A 6 -13.88 4.81 7.44
N THR A 7 -15.07 4.82 6.84
CA THR A 7 -15.27 4.84 5.39
C THR A 7 -14.83 6.16 4.77
N LEU A 8 -14.98 7.28 5.50
CA LEU A 8 -14.72 8.62 5.00
C LEU A 8 -13.22 8.88 4.75
N PHE A 9 -12.35 8.39 5.64
CA PHE A 9 -10.89 8.50 5.47
C PHE A 9 -10.37 7.65 4.31
N VAL A 10 -10.94 6.45 4.13
CA VAL A 10 -10.60 5.58 3.00
C VAL A 10 -11.03 6.26 1.68
N SER A 11 -12.23 6.83 1.62
CA SER A 11 -12.71 7.57 0.43
C SER A 11 -11.89 8.83 0.11
N ALA A 12 -11.40 9.58 1.11
CA ALA A 12 -10.59 10.77 0.87
C ALA A 12 -9.22 10.42 0.26
N SER A 13 -8.59 9.32 0.71
CA SER A 13 -7.36 8.82 0.07
C SER A 13 -7.59 8.34 -1.36
N LEU A 14 -8.73 7.71 -1.64
CA LEU A 14 -9.15 7.29 -2.98
C LEU A 14 -9.39 8.49 -3.91
N PHE A 15 -9.94 9.59 -3.41
CA PHE A 15 -10.21 10.79 -4.21
C PHE A 15 -8.96 11.58 -4.61
N ILE A 16 -7.92 11.58 -3.77
CA ILE A 16 -6.70 12.36 -4.05
C ILE A 16 -5.75 11.63 -5.02
N THR A 17 -5.74 10.29 -5.02
CA THR A 17 -4.84 9.53 -5.90
C THR A 17 -5.54 8.61 -6.90
N GLY A 18 -6.86 8.39 -6.83
CA GLY A 18 -7.61 7.59 -7.81
C GLY A 18 -7.10 6.16 -7.95
N GLY A 19 -6.75 5.50 -6.83
CA GLY A 19 -6.14 4.17 -6.84
C GLY A 19 -4.63 4.16 -7.16
N HIS A 20 -4.02 5.34 -7.33
CA HIS A 20 -2.57 5.44 -7.49
C HIS A 20 -1.85 5.36 -6.13
N LEU A 21 -0.88 4.45 -6.07
CA LEU A 21 0.08 4.33 -4.99
C LEU A 21 1.40 4.95 -5.47
N LEU A 22 1.90 5.94 -4.73
CA LEU A 22 3.24 6.48 -4.96
C LEU A 22 4.24 5.66 -4.15
N SER A 23 5.19 5.02 -4.84
CA SER A 23 6.26 4.29 -4.17
C SER A 23 7.41 5.22 -3.74
N THR A 24 8.30 4.71 -2.88
CA THR A 24 9.52 5.42 -2.47
C THR A 24 10.42 5.82 -3.63
N ASP A 25 10.30 5.14 -4.78
CA ASP A 25 11.06 5.42 -6.00
C ASP A 25 10.37 6.50 -6.87
N LEU A 26 9.39 7.22 -6.32
CA LEU A 26 8.56 8.22 -6.99
C LEU A 26 7.81 7.69 -8.22
N LYS A 27 7.60 6.37 -8.30
CA LYS A 27 6.83 5.73 -9.35
C LYS A 27 5.37 5.62 -8.94
N LEU A 28 4.49 5.91 -9.90
CA LEU A 28 3.05 5.75 -9.74
C LEU A 28 2.63 4.36 -10.17
N HIS A 29 2.05 3.61 -9.23
CA HIS A 29 1.48 2.27 -9.43
C HIS A 29 -0.03 2.37 -9.32
N HIS A 30 -0.78 1.64 -10.13
CA HIS A 30 -2.24 1.61 -10.05
C HIS A 30 -2.66 0.18 -9.71
N TYR A 31 -3.56 0.05 -8.74
CA TYR A 31 -4.15 -1.23 -8.34
C TYR A 31 -5.66 -1.14 -8.43
N ALA A 32 -6.34 -2.27 -8.60
CA ALA A 32 -7.80 -2.31 -8.51
C ALA A 32 -8.25 -1.81 -7.13
N ASP A 33 -9.43 -1.20 -7.04
CA ASP A 33 -9.91 -0.53 -5.83
C ASP A 33 -9.86 -1.42 -4.57
N ASP A 34 -10.21 -2.69 -4.70
CA ASP A 34 -10.20 -3.63 -3.57
C ASP A 34 -8.78 -4.04 -3.15
N ASP A 35 -7.88 -4.18 -4.11
CA ASP A 35 -6.46 -4.42 -3.84
C ASP A 35 -5.79 -3.19 -3.23
N TYR A 36 -6.13 -1.99 -3.70
CA TYR A 36 -5.68 -0.73 -3.12
C TYR A 36 -6.11 -0.60 -1.66
N LYS A 37 -7.38 -0.88 -1.34
CA LYS A 37 -7.86 -0.92 0.05
C LYS A 37 -7.07 -1.92 0.89
N ASN A 38 -6.78 -3.11 0.35
CA ASN A 38 -6.00 -4.13 1.03
C ASN A 38 -4.58 -3.65 1.35
N ILE A 39 -3.91 -2.99 0.39
CA ILE A 39 -2.59 -2.36 0.56
C ILE A 39 -2.60 -1.31 1.68
N LEU A 40 -3.67 -0.52 1.80
CA LEU A 40 -3.79 0.46 2.89
C LEU A 40 -3.93 -0.22 4.27
N LEU A 41 -4.53 -1.40 4.34
CA LEU A 41 -4.80 -2.14 5.58
C LEU A 41 -3.61 -2.97 6.08
N ILE A 42 -2.56 -3.20 5.27
CA ILE A 42 -1.41 -4.01 5.70
C ILE A 42 -0.69 -3.40 6.92
N LYS A 43 -0.16 -4.27 7.78
CA LYS A 43 0.60 -3.91 8.98
C LYS A 43 1.94 -3.25 8.60
N ASN A 44 2.51 -2.48 9.53
CA ASN A 44 3.85 -1.91 9.34
C ASN A 44 4.88 -3.02 9.11
N LYS A 45 5.80 -2.81 8.15
CA LYS A 45 6.85 -3.73 7.71
C LYS A 45 6.34 -5.04 7.07
N ALA A 46 5.02 -5.20 6.90
CA ALA A 46 4.45 -6.31 6.15
C ALA A 46 4.52 -6.05 4.65
N THR A 47 4.60 -7.15 3.89
CA THR A 47 4.59 -7.16 2.43
C THR A 47 3.34 -7.87 1.94
N THR A 48 2.76 -7.40 0.84
CA THR A 48 1.70 -8.09 0.10
C THR A 48 2.04 -8.07 -1.38
N THR A 49 1.64 -9.09 -2.11
CA THR A 49 1.86 -9.18 -3.56
C THR A 49 0.53 -8.91 -4.25
N LYS A 50 0.50 -7.89 -5.12
CA LYS A 50 -0.71 -7.47 -5.84
C LYS A 50 -0.42 -7.24 -7.31
N ASN A 51 -1.44 -7.41 -8.14
CA ASN A 51 -1.33 -7.14 -9.57
C ASN A 51 -1.49 -5.63 -9.81
N CYS A 52 -0.45 -5.00 -10.34
CA CYS A 52 -0.49 -3.60 -10.75
C CYS A 52 -1.17 -3.53 -12.11
N THR A 53 -2.34 -2.88 -12.19
CA THR A 53 -3.11 -2.76 -13.43
C THR A 53 -2.40 -1.90 -14.46
N LYS A 54 -1.64 -0.89 -14.00
CA LYS A 54 -0.85 0.01 -14.87
C LYS A 54 0.34 -0.67 -15.54
N HIS A 55 1.01 -1.59 -14.83
CA HIS A 55 2.19 -2.30 -15.35
C HIS A 55 1.88 -3.73 -15.78
N SER A 56 0.64 -4.20 -15.59
CA SER A 56 0.17 -5.56 -15.87
C SER A 56 1.11 -6.64 -15.32
N MET A 57 1.61 -6.44 -14.10
CA MET A 57 2.57 -7.34 -13.46
C MET A 57 2.33 -7.44 -11.96
N LEU A 58 2.76 -8.55 -11.37
CA LEU A 58 2.78 -8.73 -9.92
C LEU A 58 3.88 -7.87 -9.30
N GLU A 59 3.49 -7.11 -8.28
CA GLU A 59 4.37 -6.24 -7.52
C GLU A 59 4.24 -6.56 -6.03
N ASP A 60 5.36 -6.64 -5.34
CA ASP A 60 5.43 -6.74 -3.89
C ASP A 60 5.40 -5.33 -3.30
N ILE A 61 4.37 -5.05 -2.50
CA ILE A 61 4.18 -3.79 -1.80
C ILE A 61 4.47 -3.99 -0.32
N LYS A 62 5.49 -3.29 0.16
CA LYS A 62 5.84 -3.23 1.59
C LYS A 62 5.47 -1.88 2.18
N LYS A 63 4.67 -1.87 3.24
CA LYS A 63 4.35 -0.65 3.99
C LYS A 63 5.40 -0.40 5.05
N VAL A 64 5.92 0.82 5.08
CA VAL A 64 6.88 1.26 6.10
C VAL A 64 6.31 2.50 6.78
N LYS A 65 6.07 2.39 8.08
CA LYS A 65 5.79 3.53 8.95
C LYS A 65 7.06 3.88 9.72
N SER A 66 7.47 5.14 9.61
CA SER A 66 8.65 5.68 10.28
C SER A 66 8.32 7.01 10.93
N PHE A 67 8.88 7.25 12.11
CA PHE A 67 8.81 8.55 12.75
C PHE A 67 9.88 9.47 12.15
N ARG A 68 9.47 10.68 11.75
CA ARG A 68 10.36 11.72 11.24
C ARG A 68 10.35 12.87 12.22
N ASN A 69 11.48 13.15 12.87
CA ASN A 69 11.61 14.34 13.69
C ASN A 69 11.49 15.59 12.81
N ASN A 70 10.74 16.56 13.28
CA ASN A 70 10.64 17.89 12.71
C ASN A 70 10.67 18.91 13.88
N PRO A 71 10.81 20.22 13.61
CA PRO A 71 10.88 21.25 14.65
C PRO A 71 9.66 21.27 15.59
N ASP A 72 8.53 20.72 15.16
CA ASP A 72 7.25 20.71 15.87
C ASP A 72 7.01 19.44 16.70
N GLY A 73 8.04 18.61 16.91
CA GLY A 73 7.95 17.41 17.76
C GLY A 73 7.78 16.09 17.00
N GLY A 74 7.85 16.11 15.68
CA GLY A 74 7.92 14.94 14.80
C GLY A 74 6.58 14.43 14.29
N GLU A 75 6.62 13.66 13.20
CA GLU A 75 5.44 13.14 12.51
C GLU A 75 5.61 11.66 12.12
N MET A 76 4.51 10.90 12.13
CA MET A 76 4.51 9.52 11.60
C MET A 76 4.30 9.56 10.09
N VAL A 77 5.31 9.15 9.34
CA VAL A 77 5.26 9.06 7.88
C VAL A 77 4.99 7.62 7.45
N THR A 78 4.09 7.43 6.50
CA THR A 78 3.86 6.13 5.84
C THR A 78 4.42 6.19 4.42
N THR A 79 5.30 5.26 4.08
CA THR A 79 5.86 5.07 2.74
C THR A 79 5.61 3.65 2.25
N TYR A 80 5.59 3.48 0.93
CA TYR A 80 5.40 2.19 0.28
C TYR A 80 6.60 1.88 -0.59
N LYS A 81 7.28 0.77 -0.30
CA LYS A 81 8.32 0.24 -1.17
C LYS A 81 7.68 -0.78 -2.10
N VAL A 82 7.79 -0.55 -3.40
CA VAL A 82 7.25 -1.44 -4.42
C VAL A 82 8.39 -2.07 -5.18
N THR A 83 8.40 -3.40 -5.27
CA THR A 83 9.35 -4.14 -6.09
C THR A 83 8.60 -5.04 -7.05
N LYS A 84 9.15 -5.30 -8.24
CA LYS A 84 8.64 -6.38 -9.08
C LYS A 84 8.67 -7.66 -8.25
N ALA A 85 7.57 -8.41 -8.23
CA ALA A 85 7.59 -9.73 -7.64
C ALA A 85 8.67 -10.52 -8.37
N LYS A 86 9.72 -10.91 -7.65
CA LYS A 86 10.67 -11.89 -8.19
C LYS A 86 9.85 -13.15 -8.35
N ASP A 87 9.89 -13.78 -9.53
CA ASP A 87 9.17 -15.01 -9.86
C ASP A 87 9.00 -15.85 -8.60
N HIS A 88 7.79 -15.81 -8.03
CA HIS A 88 7.47 -16.65 -6.89
C HIS A 88 7.59 -18.06 -7.44
N ASN A 89 8.67 -18.76 -7.10
CA ASN A 89 8.60 -20.22 -7.00
C ASN A 89 7.30 -20.50 -6.21
N PRO A 90 6.31 -21.21 -6.77
CA PRO A 90 4.94 -21.28 -6.24
C PRO A 90 4.80 -22.01 -4.89
N GLU A 91 5.86 -22.10 -4.08
CA GLU A 91 5.95 -22.92 -2.88
C GLU A 91 5.94 -22.13 -1.56
N ALA A 92 5.35 -20.94 -1.56
CA ALA A 92 5.11 -20.18 -0.34
C ALA A 92 3.68 -19.63 -0.26
N LEU A 93 2.69 -20.44 -0.67
CA LEU A 93 1.34 -20.31 -0.12
C LEU A 93 1.33 -21.06 1.22
N PRO A 94 0.90 -20.47 2.35
CA PRO A 94 0.71 -21.24 3.57
C PRO A 94 -0.29 -22.35 3.27
N LYS A 95 0.18 -23.60 3.33
CA LYS A 95 -0.68 -24.79 3.30
C LYS A 95 -1.65 -24.67 4.47
N SER A 96 -2.94 -24.70 4.15
CA SER A 96 -4.04 -24.85 5.10
C SER A 96 -3.89 -26.10 5.94
#